data_AF-A0A7W2NS61-F1
#
_entry.id   AF-A0A7W2NS61-F1
#
_cell.length_a   1.000
_cell.length_b   1.000
_cell.length_c   1.000
_cell.angle_alpha   90.00
_cell.angle_beta   90.00
_cell.angle_gamma   90.00
#
_symmetry.space_group_name_H-M   'P 1'
#
loop_
_entity.id
_entity.type
_entity.pdbx_description
1 polymer ?
#
loop_
_entity_poly.entity_id
_entity_poly.type
_entity_poly.pdbx_seq_one_letter_code
_entity_poly.pdbx_strand_id
1 'polypeptide(L)' 'MADVTAQIDRYISWPAQALSYKVGEIKILQLRAMAEEKLAEKFNIRTFHDQILKSGSLPMALLEG' A
#
# COMPACT_ATOMS: atom_id res chain seq x y z
N MET A 1 -26.79 -8.94 2.89
CA MET A 1 -26.59 -10.02 3.87
C MET A 1 -25.71 -11.13 3.29
N ALA A 2 -26.05 -11.72 2.13
CA ALA A 2 -25.23 -12.78 1.49
C ALA A 2 -23.75 -12.40 1.24
N ASP A 3 -23.49 -11.15 0.83
CA ASP A 3 -22.12 -10.65 0.62
C ASP A 3 -21.30 -10.60 1.92
N VAL A 4 -21.92 -10.18 3.03
CA VAL A 4 -21.25 -10.11 4.34
C VAL A 4 -20.82 -11.49 4.83
N THR A 5 -21.71 -12.49 4.71
CA THR A 5 -21.39 -13.87 5.08
C THR A 5 -20.24 -14.42 4.24
N ALA A 6 -20.26 -14.20 2.91
CA ALA A 6 -19.18 -14.63 2.03
C ALA A 6 -17.82 -13.99 2.37
N GLN A 7 -17.79 -12.72 2.80
CA GLN A 7 -16.57 -12.07 3.26
C GLN A 7 -16.05 -12.67 4.57
N ILE A 8 -16.95 -13.00 5.51
CA ILE A 8 -16.57 -13.64 6.78
C ILE A 8 -15.93 -15.01 6.51
N ASP A 9 -16.54 -15.84 5.67
CA ASP A 9 -15.98 -17.15 5.29
C ASP A 9 -14.63 -17.01 4.58
N ARG A 10 -14.46 -15.97 3.75
CA ARG A 10 -13.17 -15.65 3.13
C ARG A 10 -12.09 -15.32 4.16
N TYR A 11 -12.42 -14.54 5.19
CA TYR A 11 -11.44 -14.16 6.22
C TYR A 11 -11.02 -15.35 7.09
N ILE A 12 -11.93 -16.31 7.32
CA ILE A 12 -11.64 -17.56 8.03
C ILE A 12 -10.75 -18.47 7.17
N SER A 13 -11.08 -18.65 5.89
CA SER A 13 -10.36 -19.55 4.98
C SER A 13 -9.01 -19.00 4.48
N TRP A 14 -8.86 -17.68 4.42
CA TRP A 14 -7.62 -17.01 4.02
C TRP A 14 -7.19 -15.95 5.07
N PRO A 15 -6.56 -16.39 6.17
CA PRO A 15 -6.20 -15.50 7.26
C PRO A 15 -5.25 -14.39 6.80
N ALA A 16 -5.37 -13.22 7.42
CA ALA A 16 -4.61 -11.99 7.18
C ALA A 16 -4.76 -11.35 5.79
N GLN A 17 -5.37 -12.01 4.78
CA GLN A 17 -5.52 -11.45 3.44
C GLN A 17 -6.25 -10.09 3.45
N ALA A 18 -7.30 -9.95 4.26
CA ALA A 18 -8.05 -8.71 4.36
C ALA A 18 -7.25 -7.54 4.96
N LEU A 19 -6.19 -7.83 5.73
CA LEU A 19 -5.33 -6.79 6.28
C LEU A 19 -4.47 -6.13 5.20
N SER A 20 -4.14 -6.86 4.13
CA SER A 20 -3.25 -6.38 3.06
C SER A 20 -3.71 -5.05 2.45
N TYR A 21 -5.02 -4.85 2.30
CA TYR A 21 -5.59 -3.61 1.76
C TYR A 21 -5.18 -2.39 2.58
N LYS A 22 -5.42 -2.42 3.90
CA LYS A 22 -5.11 -1.30 4.77
C LYS A 22 -3.63 -1.18 5.11
N VAL A 23 -2.93 -2.30 5.30
CA VAL A 23 -1.49 -2.28 5.57
C VAL A 23 -0.72 -1.69 4.38
N GLY A 24 -1.07 -2.07 3.15
CA GLY A 24 -0.46 -1.51 1.93
C GLY A 24 -0.75 -0.02 1.76
N GLU A 25 -2.00 0.40 1.93
CA GLU A 25 -2.40 1.81 1.87
C GLU A 25 -1.61 2.66 2.89
N ILE A 26 -1.58 2.24 4.15
CA ILE A 26 -0.86 2.94 5.21
C ILE A 26 0.62 3.08 4.86
N LYS A 27 1.26 2.03 4.36
CA LYS A 27 2.68 2.06 3.98
C LYS A 27 2.95 3.05 2.84
N ILE A 28 2.13 3.06 1.80
CA ILE A 28 2.29 4.00 0.68
C ILE A 28 2.12 5.45 1.15
N LEU A 29 1.15 5.71 2.04
CA LEU A 29 0.95 7.03 2.63
C LEU A 29 2.15 7.47 3.49
N GLN A 30 2.74 6.57 4.28
CA GLN A 30 3.96 6.84 5.05
C GLN A 30 5.13 7.20 4.14
N LEU A 31 5.37 6.41 3.07
CA LEU A 31 6.43 6.68 2.12
C LEU A 31 6.24 8.03 1.41
N ARG A 32 5.00 8.37 1.07
CA ARG A 32 4.67 9.68 0.50
C ARG A 32 5.00 10.81 1.48
N ALA A 33 4.56 10.71 2.72
CA ALA A 33 4.85 11.73 3.75
C ALA A 33 6.36 11.92 3.94
N MET A 34 7.12 10.82 3.99
CA MET A 34 8.59 10.87 4.07
C MET A 34 9.22 11.53 2.84
N ALA A 35 8.68 11.29 1.64
CA ALA A 35 9.17 11.90 0.41
C ALA A 35 8.84 13.40 0.34
N GLU A 36 7.63 13.80 0.75
CA GLU A 36 7.22 15.20 0.87
C GLU A 36 8.13 15.96 1.85
N GLU A 37 8.43 15.37 3.00
CA GLU A 37 9.35 15.95 4.00
C GLU A 37 10.78 16.06 3.47
N LYS A 38 11.34 14.98 2.90
CA LYS A 38 12.75 14.95 2.48
C LYS A 38 13.02 15.79 1.23
N LEU A 39 12.07 15.87 0.30
CA LEU A 39 12.27 16.56 -0.97
C LEU A 39 11.75 18.00 -0.94
N ALA A 40 10.84 18.35 -0.03
CA ALA A 40 10.26 19.69 0.13
C ALA A 40 9.82 20.27 -1.24
N GLU A 41 10.38 21.41 -1.65
CA GLU A 41 10.08 22.07 -2.94
C GLU A 41 10.39 21.22 -4.17
N LYS A 42 11.24 20.20 -4.04
CA LYS A 42 11.58 19.26 -5.12
C LYS A 42 10.62 18.08 -5.20
N PHE A 43 9.68 17.95 -4.27
CA PHE A 43 8.69 16.89 -4.29
C PHE A 43 7.78 17.02 -5.51
N ASN A 44 7.56 15.91 -6.22
CA ASN A 44 6.62 15.82 -7.31
C ASN A 44 5.80 14.53 -7.20
N ILE A 45 4.48 14.67 -7.10
CA ILE A 45 3.57 13.54 -6.92
C ILE A 45 3.56 12.58 -8.12
N ARG A 46 3.79 13.07 -9.35
CA ARG A 46 3.86 12.21 -10.55
C ARG A 46 5.10 11.33 -10.48
N THR A 47 6.25 11.94 -10.19
CA THR A 47 7.51 11.20 -10.03
C THR A 47 7.42 10.18 -8.88
N PHE A 48 6.76 10.53 -7.77
CA PHE A 48 6.50 9.58 -6.68
C PHE A 48 5.68 8.37 -7.15
N HIS A 49 4.56 8.59 -7.83
CA HIS A 49 3.73 7.49 -8.38
C HIS A 49 4.49 6.65 -9.40
N ASP A 50 5.30 7.28 -10.25
CA ASP A 50 6.13 6.57 -11.23
C ASP A 50 7.08 5.62 -10.51
N GLN A 51 7.76 6.05 -9.44
CA GLN A 51 8.67 5.18 -8.68
C GLN A 51 7.95 4.02 -7.99
N ILE A 52 6.77 4.26 -7.41
CA ILE A 52 5.98 3.22 -6.74
C ILE A 52 5.52 2.13 -7.73
N LEU A 53 5.19 2.52 -8.98
CA LEU A 53 4.64 1.60 -9.97
C LEU A 53 5.70 0.96 -10.88
N LYS A 54 6.90 1.55 -10.99
CA LYS A 54 7.93 1.17 -11.96
C LYS A 54 8.36 -0.30 -11.88
N SER A 55 8.45 -0.84 -10.68
CA SER A 55 8.94 -2.22 -10.46
C SER A 55 7.81 -3.25 -10.37
N GLY A 56 6.56 -2.85 -10.64
CA GLY A 56 5.40 -3.71 -10.49
C GLY A 56 5.13 -4.11 -9.03
N SER A 57 4.49 -5.26 -8.83
CA SER A 57 4.09 -5.71 -7.49
C SER A 57 5.29 -6.24 -6.71
N LEU A 58 5.87 -5.39 -5.86
CA LEU A 58 6.96 -5.75 -4.96
C LEU A 58 6.46 -6.01 -3.52
N PRO A 59 7.12 -6.92 -2.77
CA PRO A 59 6.98 -6.97 -1.32
C PRO A 59 7.23 -5.59 -0.68
N MET A 60 6.40 -5.20 0.28
CA MET A 60 6.51 -3.89 0.95
C MET A 60 7.91 -3.62 1.53
N ALA A 61 8.59 -4.65 2.02
CA ALA A 61 9.95 -4.54 2.57
C ALA A 61 10.98 -4.05 1.54
N LEU A 62 10.74 -4.24 0.24
CA LEU A 62 11.63 -3.77 -0.83
C LEU A 62 11.30 -2.34 -1.29
N LEU A 63 10.18 -1.75 -0.85
CA LEU A 63 9.81 -0.36 -1.16
C LEU A 63 10.43 0.65 -0.18
N GLU A 64 11.01 0.18 0.93
CA GLU A 64 11.62 1.01 1.97
C GLU A 64 13.12 1.27 1.74
N GLY A 65 13.75 0.58 0.78
CA GLY A 65 15.18 0.60 0.49
C GLY A 65 15.63 1.70 -0.47
#